data_AF-A0A6A4W4S4-F1
#
_entry.id   AF-A0A6A4W4S4-F1
#
_cell.length_a   1.000
_cell.length_b   1.000
_cell.length_c   1.000
_cell.angle_alpha   90.00
_cell.angle_beta   90.00
_cell.angle_gamma   90.00
#
_symmetry.space_group_name_H-M   'P 1'
#
loop_
_entity.id
_entity.type
_entity.pdbx_description
1 polymer ?
#
loop_
_entity_poly.entity_id
_entity_poly.type
_entity_poly.pdbx_seq_one_letter_code
_entity_poly.pdbx_strand_id
1 'polypeptide(L)'
;MFPLCSPIDSSLEASALNCSSKMEFCRGRNIRLDFRELTKRRGELLRYKMDVLKPGQIAGHCRVDRDRLSSELEFMSALQSWSPEIQHLTQADRPLTGRPECDRVVTTPTYIMKLDASVSMYHHFCDFFNLYASQHLNDSMDGDHPGSFHRDKQVLIWENVPYRSAFAAMFQVFSSRPIWSLNDVIGQRVCFKDVVFPLPPRMIFGLFYNTPLVPGCRQSGLFHAFQRHVLHRLGLPLRRTVADDTVRVVWISRQSRHRRVLNEARILKALRKQQGVEVVKAAFTHATPFVDQVRLVSGSDVLVGLHGAGLTHMLLLPDWGAVFELYHCEDPDCYSDLARLRGLSYTTWEKPELITPQNQGEHPELGAHEKFTNYTLDVAETVRLVLHSVAQVRAHPRYRSARQAHEALQRPARDEL
;
A
#
# COMPACT_ATOMS: atom_id res chain seq x y z
N MET A 1 16.98 12.92 -10.48
CA MET A 1 17.68 12.70 -9.20
C MET A 1 19.03 13.39 -9.26
N PHE A 2 19.65 13.68 -8.12
CA PHE A 2 20.96 14.33 -8.02
C PHE A 2 21.86 13.56 -7.04
N PRO A 3 23.19 13.63 -7.21
CA PRO A 3 24.14 13.01 -6.29
C PRO A 3 24.30 13.86 -5.03
N LEU A 4 24.05 13.26 -3.86
CA LEU A 4 24.45 13.83 -2.56
C LEU A 4 25.83 13.36 -2.11
N CYS A 5 26.25 12.20 -2.61
CA CYS A 5 27.54 11.58 -2.33
C CYS A 5 28.04 10.98 -3.64
N SER A 6 29.05 11.63 -4.23
CA SER A 6 29.64 11.24 -5.51
C SER A 6 30.89 10.40 -5.29
N PRO A 7 31.09 9.31 -6.04
CA PRO A 7 32.31 8.49 -5.93
C PRO A 7 33.59 9.34 -5.96
N ILE A 8 34.54 9.01 -5.07
CA ILE A 8 35.88 9.64 -5.07
C ILE A 8 36.72 9.12 -6.24
N ASP A 9 36.50 7.88 -6.64
CA ASP A 9 37.15 7.22 -7.77
C ASP A 9 36.16 6.27 -8.50
N SER A 10 36.67 5.52 -9.49
CA SER A 10 35.90 4.54 -10.25
C SER A 10 35.84 3.14 -9.60
N SER A 11 36.32 2.98 -8.37
CA SER A 11 36.31 1.70 -7.66
C SER A 11 34.87 1.24 -7.36
N LEU A 12 34.64 -0.07 -7.42
CA LEU A 12 33.39 -0.68 -6.96
C LEU A 12 33.19 -0.56 -5.44
N GLU A 13 34.25 -0.18 -4.72
CA GLU A 13 34.23 0.03 -3.27
C GLU A 13 33.90 1.48 -2.89
N ALA A 14 33.93 2.41 -3.86
CA ALA A 14 33.52 3.78 -3.64
C ALA A 14 32.03 3.87 -3.31
N SER A 15 31.68 4.81 -2.43
CA SER A 15 30.28 5.04 -2.07
C SER A 15 29.61 5.98 -3.06
N ALA A 16 28.29 5.81 -3.19
CA ALA A 16 27.45 6.77 -3.90
C ALA A 16 26.11 6.89 -3.18
N LEU A 17 25.51 8.08 -3.16
CA LEU A 17 24.11 8.29 -2.75
C LEU A 17 23.46 9.28 -3.70
N ASN A 18 22.43 8.83 -4.41
CA ASN A 18 21.62 9.64 -5.31
C ASN A 18 20.21 9.76 -4.76
N CYS A 19 19.65 10.97 -4.78
CA CYS A 19 18.32 11.26 -4.22
C CYS A 19 17.42 12.02 -5.19
N SER A 20 16.12 11.87 -5.02
CA SER A 20 15.12 12.80 -5.56
C SER A 20 15.10 14.09 -4.74
N SER A 21 14.41 15.11 -5.27
CA SER A 21 14.13 16.32 -4.49
C SER A 21 13.42 15.97 -3.18
N LYS A 22 13.69 16.77 -2.15
CA LYS A 22 13.20 16.59 -0.77
C LYS A 22 13.63 15.28 -0.11
N MET A 23 14.55 14.54 -0.74
CA MET A 23 15.01 13.22 -0.30
C MET A 23 13.86 12.22 -0.08
N GLU A 24 12.84 12.28 -0.93
CA GLU A 24 11.70 11.34 -0.89
C GLU A 24 12.09 9.93 -1.36
N PHE A 25 13.03 9.82 -2.28
CA PHE A 25 13.61 8.55 -2.70
C PHE A 25 15.12 8.70 -2.78
N CYS A 26 15.86 7.74 -2.23
CA CYS A 26 17.31 7.69 -2.36
C CYS A 26 17.82 6.28 -2.62
N ARG A 27 18.89 6.19 -3.40
CA ARG A 27 19.62 4.95 -3.66
C ARG A 27 21.09 5.13 -3.31
N GLY A 28 21.60 4.22 -2.50
CA GLY A 28 22.98 4.22 -2.03
C GLY A 28 23.74 2.97 -2.44
N ARG A 29 25.03 3.12 -2.73
CA ARG A 29 26.01 2.04 -2.83
C ARG A 29 27.09 2.22 -1.77
N ASN A 30 27.47 1.10 -1.13
CA ASN A 30 28.46 1.07 -0.06
C ASN A 30 28.18 2.14 1.02
N ILE A 31 27.00 2.14 1.63
CA ILE A 31 26.64 3.11 2.68
C ILE A 31 26.69 2.45 4.05
N ARG A 32 27.33 3.10 5.03
CA ARG A 32 27.34 2.66 6.42
C ARG A 32 26.26 3.38 7.22
N LEU A 33 25.51 2.62 8.02
CA LEU A 33 24.66 3.11 9.11
C LEU A 33 25.20 2.60 10.46
N ASP A 34 25.36 3.48 11.44
CA ASP A 34 25.87 3.17 12.78
C ASP A 34 24.73 3.16 13.80
N PHE A 35 24.35 1.96 14.25
CA PHE A 35 23.27 1.75 15.21
C PHE A 35 23.76 1.50 16.64
N ARG A 36 25.05 1.75 16.94
CA ARG A 36 25.62 1.44 18.26
C ARG A 36 24.97 2.23 19.37
N GLU A 37 24.70 3.52 19.14
CA GLU A 37 24.06 4.39 20.13
C GLU A 37 22.60 4.02 20.43
N LEU A 38 21.90 3.37 19.49
CA LEU A 38 20.51 2.95 19.70
C LEU A 38 20.37 1.92 20.83
N THR A 39 21.45 1.24 21.22
CA THR A 39 21.47 0.35 22.39
C THR A 39 21.03 1.05 23.68
N LYS A 40 21.27 2.36 23.79
CA LYS A 40 20.87 3.22 24.92
C LYS A 40 19.37 3.59 24.88
N ARG A 41 18.70 3.39 23.74
CA ARG A 41 17.29 3.77 23.49
C ARG A 41 16.35 2.56 23.36
N ARG A 42 16.78 1.37 23.79
CA ARG A 42 15.97 0.13 23.66
C ARG A 42 14.59 0.20 24.34
N GLY A 43 14.44 1.03 25.37
CA GLY A 43 13.16 1.23 26.06
C GLY A 43 12.21 2.25 25.41
N GLU A 44 12.64 2.95 24.37
CA GLU A 44 11.84 3.96 23.67
C GLU A 44 11.16 3.37 22.44
N LEU A 45 9.94 3.80 22.10
CA LEU A 45 9.35 3.51 20.79
C LEU A 45 9.91 4.49 19.74
N LEU A 46 10.72 3.99 18.80
CA LEU A 46 11.38 4.82 17.79
C LEU A 46 10.50 5.21 16.61
N ARG A 47 9.25 4.72 16.55
CA ARG A 47 8.30 5.05 15.48
C ARG A 47 8.13 6.57 15.38
N TYR A 48 8.28 7.08 14.17
CA TYR A 48 8.21 8.51 13.79
C TYR A 48 9.24 9.44 14.44
N LYS A 49 10.24 8.91 15.14
CA LYS A 49 11.35 9.73 15.65
C LYS A 49 12.21 10.19 14.48
N MET A 50 12.56 11.47 14.48
CA MET A 50 13.41 12.09 13.45
C MET A 50 14.89 12.12 13.85
N ASP A 51 15.22 11.58 15.03
CA ASP A 51 16.57 11.56 15.61
C ASP A 51 17.13 10.13 15.76
N VAL A 52 16.64 9.19 14.94
CA VAL A 52 17.10 7.78 14.97
C VAL A 52 18.58 7.70 14.63
N LEU A 53 19.03 8.47 13.64
CA LEU A 53 20.44 8.70 13.37
C LEU A 53 20.84 10.10 13.87
N LYS A 54 22.10 10.22 14.28
CA LYS A 54 22.77 11.45 14.70
C LYS A 54 23.93 11.77 13.75
N PRO A 55 24.55 12.96 13.85
CA PRO A 55 25.74 13.29 13.06
C PRO A 55 26.82 12.20 13.12
N GLY A 56 27.32 11.79 11.95
CA GLY A 56 28.35 10.74 11.83
C GLY A 56 27.83 9.30 11.83
N GLN A 57 26.53 9.09 12.04
CA GLN A 57 25.94 7.74 12.05
C GLN A 57 25.47 7.24 10.68
N ILE A 58 25.60 8.06 9.63
CA ILE A 58 25.50 7.64 8.24
C ILE A 58 26.73 8.17 7.50
N ALA A 59 27.40 7.29 6.75
CA ALA A 59 28.65 7.65 6.07
C ALA A 59 28.83 6.92 4.74
N GLY A 60 29.58 7.55 3.83
CA GLY A 60 30.04 6.97 2.58
C GLY A 60 31.48 7.41 2.27
N HIS A 61 32.28 6.52 1.66
CA HIS A 61 33.57 6.86 1.08
C HIS A 61 33.38 7.55 -0.27
N CYS A 62 33.00 8.83 -0.21
CA CYS A 62 32.58 9.64 -1.34
C CYS A 62 32.72 11.14 -1.03
N ARG A 63 32.66 11.98 -2.07
CA ARG A 63 32.57 13.43 -1.92
C ARG A 63 31.12 13.81 -1.64
N VAL A 64 30.86 14.36 -0.44
CA VAL A 64 29.51 14.78 -0.02
C VAL A 64 29.25 16.23 -0.42
N ASP A 65 28.14 16.47 -1.13
CA ASP A 65 27.68 17.81 -1.47
C ASP A 65 26.86 18.39 -0.30
N ARG A 66 27.53 19.18 0.55
CA ARG A 66 26.96 19.76 1.77
C ARG A 66 25.93 20.86 1.49
N ASP A 67 26.16 21.63 0.45
CA ASP A 67 25.28 22.74 0.08
C ASP A 67 23.96 22.18 -0.46
N ARG A 68 24.03 21.19 -1.36
CA ARG A 68 22.85 20.46 -1.83
C ARG A 68 22.13 19.73 -0.70
N LEU A 69 22.88 19.07 0.19
CA LEU A 69 22.28 18.37 1.33
C LEU A 69 21.43 19.34 2.17
N SER A 70 21.96 20.53 2.45
CA SER A 70 21.30 21.55 3.26
C SER A 70 20.10 22.16 2.55
N SER A 71 20.14 22.33 1.22
CA SER A 71 19.03 22.91 0.45
C SER A 71 17.78 22.04 0.38
N GLU A 72 17.89 20.73 0.69
CA GLU A 72 16.76 19.78 0.57
C GLU A 72 16.08 19.48 1.94
N LEU A 73 16.44 20.22 3.00
CA LEU A 73 15.94 19.98 4.37
C LEU A 73 14.61 20.67 4.70
N GLU A 74 14.09 21.54 3.82
CA GLU A 74 12.87 22.33 4.06
C GLU A 74 11.65 21.45 4.43
N PHE A 75 11.50 20.29 3.79
CA PHE A 75 10.37 19.38 3.98
C PHE A 75 10.71 18.17 4.86
N MET A 76 11.55 18.39 5.88
CA MET A 76 11.93 17.34 6.83
C MET A 76 10.73 16.88 7.66
N SER A 77 10.38 15.60 7.50
CA SER A 77 9.31 14.98 8.26
C SER A 77 9.47 13.47 8.33
N ALA A 78 9.05 12.90 9.46
CA ALA A 78 9.20 11.49 9.77
C ALA A 78 8.64 10.55 8.68
N LEU A 79 7.55 10.92 8.01
CA LEU A 79 6.87 10.07 7.01
C LEU A 79 6.76 10.71 5.62
N GLN A 80 7.38 11.86 5.39
CA GLN A 80 7.32 12.55 4.10
C GLN A 80 8.66 12.51 3.37
N SER A 81 9.78 12.34 4.09
CA SER A 81 11.12 12.33 3.51
C SER A 81 12.11 11.48 4.32
N TRP A 82 13.27 11.20 3.70
CA TRP A 82 14.44 10.61 4.36
C TRP A 82 15.45 11.64 4.86
N SER A 83 15.14 12.93 4.74
CA SER A 83 16.01 13.99 5.22
C SER A 83 16.31 13.93 6.73
N PRO A 84 15.45 13.42 7.64
CA PRO A 84 15.82 13.26 9.05
C PRO A 84 17.07 12.41 9.25
N GLU A 85 17.25 11.36 8.45
CA GLU A 85 18.40 10.47 8.50
C GLU A 85 19.56 10.99 7.62
N ILE A 86 19.25 11.38 6.38
CA ILE A 86 20.25 11.69 5.36
C ILE A 86 20.98 13.01 5.63
N GLN A 87 20.36 13.96 6.36
CA GLN A 87 21.05 15.19 6.80
C GLN A 87 22.37 14.91 7.55
N HIS A 88 22.50 13.73 8.15
CA HIS A 88 23.67 13.33 8.92
C HIS A 88 24.77 12.66 8.09
N LEU A 89 24.61 12.57 6.75
CA LEU A 89 25.55 11.94 5.85
C LEU A 89 26.95 12.56 5.99
N THR A 90 27.97 11.73 6.15
CA THR A 90 29.36 12.16 6.28
C THR A 90 30.27 11.43 5.31
N GLN A 91 31.41 12.06 4.98
CA GLN A 91 32.46 11.42 4.23
C GLN A 91 33.27 10.51 5.16
N ALA A 92 33.52 9.27 4.73
CA ALA A 92 34.44 8.33 5.38
C ALA A 92 35.80 8.39 4.69
N ASP A 93 36.88 8.29 5.47
CA ASP A 93 38.26 8.35 4.94
C ASP A 93 38.68 7.07 4.22
N ARG A 94 38.00 5.94 4.49
CA ARG A 94 38.35 4.62 3.96
C ARG A 94 37.15 3.93 3.32
N PRO A 95 37.37 3.03 2.35
CA PRO A 95 36.31 2.18 1.80
C PRO A 95 35.57 1.35 2.86
N LEU A 96 34.26 1.20 2.66
CA LEU A 96 33.35 0.53 3.61
C LEU A 96 33.22 -0.97 3.28
N THR A 97 34.34 -1.68 3.31
CA THR A 97 34.46 -3.08 2.82
C THR A 97 34.53 -4.14 3.92
N GLY A 98 34.57 -3.73 5.19
CA GLY A 98 34.65 -4.64 6.32
C GLY A 98 35.21 -3.94 7.56
N ARG A 99 35.82 -4.72 8.46
CA ARG A 99 36.47 -4.16 9.66
C ARG A 99 37.67 -3.27 9.24
N PRO A 100 37.93 -2.16 9.96
CA PRO A 100 37.25 -1.71 11.17
C PRO A 100 36.00 -0.88 10.92
N GLU A 101 35.66 -0.55 9.67
CA GLU A 101 34.57 0.38 9.33
C GLU A 101 33.17 -0.22 9.56
N CYS A 102 33.04 -1.53 9.34
CA CYS A 102 31.78 -2.27 9.37
C CYS A 102 31.89 -3.46 10.33
N ASP A 103 30.92 -3.59 11.25
CA ASP A 103 30.77 -4.79 12.07
C ASP A 103 30.02 -5.88 11.28
N ARG A 104 29.13 -5.46 10.37
CA ARG A 104 28.38 -6.32 9.45
C ARG A 104 28.34 -5.70 8.06
N VAL A 105 28.56 -6.51 7.02
CA VAL A 105 28.38 -6.11 5.62
C VAL A 105 27.19 -6.87 5.05
N VAL A 106 26.23 -6.13 4.47
CA VAL A 106 25.03 -6.67 3.84
C VAL A 106 25.17 -6.51 2.33
N THR A 107 25.34 -7.64 1.63
CA THR A 107 25.49 -7.68 0.17
C THR A 107 24.15 -7.78 -0.57
N THR A 108 23.11 -8.29 0.10
CA THR A 108 21.75 -8.34 -0.44
C THR A 108 21.18 -6.92 -0.59
N PRO A 109 20.55 -6.58 -1.73
CA PRO A 109 19.85 -5.30 -1.87
C PRO A 109 18.85 -5.09 -0.74
N THR A 110 18.95 -3.95 -0.06
CA THR A 110 18.18 -3.68 1.15
C THR A 110 17.27 -2.47 0.98
N TYR A 111 15.97 -2.65 1.21
CA TYR A 111 15.00 -1.56 1.26
C TYR A 111 14.74 -1.21 2.72
N ILE A 112 15.06 0.02 3.12
CA ILE A 112 14.81 0.52 4.47
C ILE A 112 13.48 1.28 4.44
N MET A 113 12.47 0.88 5.21
CA MET A 113 11.11 1.41 5.08
C MET A 113 10.62 2.07 6.37
N LYS A 114 9.99 3.25 6.25
CA LYS A 114 9.15 3.83 7.29
C LYS A 114 7.70 3.47 6.98
N LEU A 115 6.97 2.98 7.98
CA LEU A 115 5.58 2.56 7.81
C LEU A 115 4.62 3.62 8.33
N ASP A 116 3.45 3.78 7.69
CA ASP A 116 2.38 4.64 8.18
C ASP A 116 1.68 4.00 9.38
N ALA A 117 0.76 3.06 9.17
CA ALA A 117 0.09 2.35 10.27
C ALA A 117 -0.27 0.91 9.90
N SER A 118 0.49 -0.05 10.42
CA SER A 118 0.38 -1.48 10.08
C SER A 118 -0.95 -2.15 10.47
N VAL A 119 -1.79 -1.49 11.26
CA VAL A 119 -3.09 -2.01 11.75
C VAL A 119 -4.28 -1.63 10.86
N SER A 120 -4.14 -0.61 10.02
CA SER A 120 -5.21 -0.16 9.12
C SER A 120 -4.82 -0.46 7.69
N MET A 121 -5.66 -1.17 6.94
CA MET A 121 -5.35 -1.51 5.55
C MET A 121 -5.15 -0.25 4.71
N TYR A 122 -5.97 0.79 4.90
CA TYR A 122 -5.88 2.04 4.13
C TYR A 122 -4.51 2.72 4.31
N HIS A 123 -4.06 2.81 5.57
CA HIS A 123 -2.76 3.39 5.90
C HIS A 123 -1.60 2.48 5.52
N HIS A 124 -1.70 1.17 5.72
CA HIS A 124 -0.59 0.28 5.40
C HIS A 124 -0.43 0.03 3.89
N PHE A 125 -1.51 0.14 3.11
CA PHE A 125 -1.43 -0.05 1.66
C PHE A 125 -0.70 1.08 0.94
N CYS A 126 -0.63 2.29 1.50
CA CYS A 126 0.23 3.31 0.92
C CYS A 126 1.72 2.91 1.04
N ASP A 127 2.12 2.22 2.11
CA ASP A 127 3.49 1.69 2.25
C ASP A 127 3.82 0.70 1.13
N PHE A 128 2.92 -0.25 0.84
CA PHE A 128 3.13 -1.24 -0.22
C PHE A 128 3.04 -0.64 -1.62
N PHE A 129 2.12 0.30 -1.84
CA PHE A 129 1.98 0.99 -3.11
C PHE A 129 3.21 1.85 -3.42
N ASN A 130 3.71 2.58 -2.42
CA ASN A 130 4.90 3.42 -2.57
C ASN A 130 6.17 2.58 -2.68
N LEU A 131 6.25 1.41 -2.03
CA LEU A 131 7.33 0.44 -2.26
C LEU A 131 7.31 -0.06 -3.70
N TYR A 132 6.13 -0.40 -4.25
CA TYR A 132 5.99 -0.80 -5.64
C TYR A 132 6.43 0.32 -6.61
N ALA A 133 5.99 1.55 -6.39
CA ALA A 133 6.42 2.70 -7.19
C ALA A 133 7.94 2.93 -7.09
N SER A 134 8.52 2.73 -5.90
CA SER A 134 9.96 2.82 -5.68
C SER A 134 10.75 1.77 -6.43
N GLN A 135 10.19 0.60 -6.72
CA GLN A 135 10.83 -0.39 -7.59
C GLN A 135 10.96 0.14 -9.03
N HIS A 136 9.94 0.83 -9.56
CA HIS A 136 10.03 1.48 -10.88
C HIS A 136 11.08 2.59 -10.90
N LEU A 137 11.12 3.44 -9.86
CA LEU A 137 12.15 4.48 -9.73
C LEU A 137 13.55 3.88 -9.68
N ASN A 138 13.73 2.83 -8.91
CA ASN A 138 15.01 2.14 -8.78
C ASN A 138 15.44 1.42 -10.08
N ASP A 139 14.49 0.91 -10.86
CA ASP A 139 14.76 0.27 -12.16
C ASP A 139 15.19 1.29 -13.21
N SER A 140 14.56 2.47 -13.22
CA SER A 140 14.89 3.57 -14.14
C SER A 140 16.28 4.19 -13.93
N MET A 141 16.95 3.86 -12.83
CA MET A 141 18.17 4.51 -12.37
C MET A 141 19.46 3.89 -12.91
N ASP A 142 19.44 2.64 -13.36
CA ASP A 142 20.63 1.98 -13.91
C ASP A 142 20.22 1.02 -15.02
N GLY A 143 20.64 1.29 -16.26
CA GLY A 143 20.43 0.42 -17.42
C GLY A 143 21.12 -0.96 -17.34
N ASP A 144 21.81 -1.25 -16.23
CA ASP A 144 22.69 -2.40 -16.03
C ASP A 144 22.41 -3.19 -14.73
N HIS A 145 21.32 -2.92 -14.02
CA HIS A 145 20.96 -3.64 -12.79
C HIS A 145 19.65 -4.43 -12.92
N PRO A 146 19.67 -5.62 -13.55
CA PRO A 146 18.51 -6.50 -13.60
C PRO A 146 18.18 -6.97 -12.17
N GLY A 147 17.10 -6.46 -11.59
CA GLY A 147 16.65 -6.96 -10.28
C GLY A 147 15.73 -6.09 -9.45
N SER A 148 15.29 -4.92 -9.92
CA SER A 148 14.40 -4.06 -9.13
C SER A 148 13.06 -4.73 -8.79
N PHE A 149 12.66 -5.78 -9.51
CA PHE A 149 11.48 -6.60 -9.18
C PHE A 149 11.81 -7.99 -8.63
N HIS A 150 13.09 -8.36 -8.47
CA HIS A 150 13.46 -9.64 -7.85
C HIS A 150 12.96 -9.71 -6.41
N ARG A 151 12.66 -10.91 -5.92
CA ARG A 151 12.23 -11.09 -4.52
C ARG A 151 13.39 -11.34 -3.56
N ASP A 152 14.59 -11.61 -4.05
CA ASP A 152 15.76 -11.79 -3.20
C ASP A 152 16.30 -10.44 -2.70
N LYS A 153 15.56 -9.81 -1.78
CA LYS A 153 15.86 -8.51 -1.21
C LYS A 153 15.61 -8.51 0.28
N GLN A 154 16.43 -7.80 1.03
CA GLN A 154 16.15 -7.56 2.45
C GLN A 154 15.21 -6.35 2.58
N VAL A 155 14.23 -6.45 3.49
CA VAL A 155 13.44 -5.30 3.93
C VAL A 155 13.76 -5.05 5.39
N LEU A 156 14.14 -3.82 5.72
CA LEU A 156 14.40 -3.35 7.07
C LEU A 156 13.36 -2.30 7.44
N ILE A 157 12.47 -2.62 8.36
CA ILE A 157 11.50 -1.66 8.90
C ILE A 157 12.20 -0.76 9.91
N TRP A 158 12.03 0.55 9.73
CA TRP A 158 12.64 1.62 10.53
C TRP A 158 11.96 1.81 11.89
N GLU A 159 11.78 0.70 12.61
CA GLU A 159 11.17 0.63 13.94
C GLU A 159 11.92 -0.39 14.80
N ASN A 160 11.94 -0.19 16.11
CA ASN A 160 12.55 -1.12 17.07
C ASN A 160 11.53 -2.10 17.68
N VAL A 161 10.44 -2.37 16.97
CA VAL A 161 9.49 -3.43 17.29
C VAL A 161 9.45 -4.45 16.16
N PRO A 162 9.33 -5.76 16.43
CA PRO A 162 9.15 -6.74 15.37
C PRO A 162 7.88 -6.43 14.58
N TYR A 163 7.98 -6.48 13.25
CA TYR A 163 6.84 -6.21 12.40
C TYR A 163 5.76 -7.30 12.56
N ARG A 164 4.55 -6.87 12.92
CA ARG A 164 3.35 -7.72 13.02
C ARG A 164 2.16 -6.98 12.41
N SER A 165 1.47 -7.63 11.49
CA SER A 165 0.28 -7.07 10.83
C SER A 165 -0.61 -8.19 10.29
N ALA A 166 -1.92 -7.93 10.22
CA ALA A 166 -2.86 -8.78 9.47
C ALA A 166 -2.48 -8.88 7.99
N PHE A 167 -1.75 -7.89 7.46
CA PHE A 167 -1.38 -7.78 6.05
C PHE A 167 0.05 -8.27 5.78
N ALA A 168 0.71 -8.92 6.74
CA ALA A 168 2.12 -9.30 6.64
C ALA A 168 2.47 -10.15 5.40
N ALA A 169 1.51 -10.97 4.92
CA ALA A 169 1.68 -11.75 3.70
C ALA A 169 1.92 -10.89 2.44
N MET A 170 1.54 -9.61 2.47
CA MET A 170 1.81 -8.67 1.37
C MET A 170 3.32 -8.46 1.14
N PHE A 171 4.17 -8.60 2.16
CA PHE A 171 5.61 -8.52 1.95
C PHE A 171 6.17 -9.64 1.06
N GLN A 172 5.47 -10.77 0.94
CA GLN A 172 5.84 -11.87 0.02
C GLN A 172 5.77 -11.44 -1.46
N VAL A 173 5.05 -10.36 -1.76
CA VAL A 173 5.02 -9.73 -3.09
C VAL A 173 6.37 -9.14 -3.46
N PHE A 174 7.07 -8.58 -2.46
CA PHE A 174 8.28 -7.79 -2.66
C PHE A 174 9.57 -8.50 -2.25
N SER A 175 9.50 -9.40 -1.28
CA SER A 175 10.65 -10.09 -0.70
C SER A 175 10.37 -11.57 -0.41
N SER A 176 11.38 -12.42 -0.61
CA SER A 176 11.41 -13.81 -0.14
C SER A 176 12.16 -13.98 1.19
N ARG A 177 12.61 -12.89 1.81
CA ARG A 177 13.40 -12.89 3.05
C ARG A 177 12.54 -12.52 4.26
N PRO A 178 12.96 -12.90 5.48
CA PRO A 178 12.36 -12.39 6.71
C PRO A 178 12.46 -10.86 6.78
N ILE A 179 11.42 -10.23 7.33
CA ILE A 179 11.39 -8.78 7.53
C ILE A 179 12.21 -8.43 8.76
N TRP A 180 13.21 -7.58 8.59
CA TRP A 180 13.99 -7.04 9.70
C TRP A 180 13.31 -5.83 10.30
N SER A 181 13.63 -5.55 11.56
CA SER A 181 13.43 -4.27 12.22
C SER A 181 14.78 -3.75 12.75
N LEU A 182 14.79 -2.57 13.37
CA LEU A 182 16.01 -2.03 14.00
C LEU A 182 16.59 -2.97 15.06
N ASN A 183 15.78 -3.88 15.63
CA ASN A 183 16.27 -4.89 16.57
C ASN A 183 17.27 -5.88 15.97
N ASP A 184 17.26 -6.07 14.64
CA ASP A 184 18.17 -6.98 13.94
C ASP A 184 19.55 -6.38 13.67
N VAL A 185 19.71 -5.06 13.86
CA VAL A 185 20.93 -4.30 13.52
C VAL A 185 21.45 -3.40 14.64
N ILE A 186 20.66 -3.16 15.68
CA ILE A 186 21.03 -2.36 16.85
C ILE A 186 22.33 -2.84 17.48
N GLY A 187 23.20 -1.90 17.84
CA GLY A 187 24.52 -2.22 18.42
C GLY A 187 25.63 -2.44 17.40
N GLN A 188 25.36 -2.32 16.10
CA GLN A 188 26.32 -2.61 15.03
C GLN A 188 26.50 -1.42 14.08
N ARG A 189 27.68 -1.31 13.49
CA ARG A 189 27.91 -0.59 12.23
C ARG A 189 27.60 -1.52 11.07
N VAL A 190 26.55 -1.22 10.33
CA VAL A 190 26.10 -2.03 9.21
C VAL A 190 26.39 -1.30 7.91
N CYS A 191 27.15 -1.95 7.02
CA CYS A 191 27.47 -1.43 5.70
C CYS A 191 26.64 -2.17 4.65
N PHE A 192 25.82 -1.42 3.93
CA PHE A 192 24.97 -1.94 2.87
C PHE A 192 25.65 -1.72 1.52
N LYS A 193 25.85 -2.80 0.75
CA LYS A 193 26.40 -2.72 -0.60
C LYS A 193 25.44 -2.05 -1.56
N ASP A 194 24.16 -2.36 -1.47
CA ASP A 194 23.05 -1.69 -2.16
C ASP A 194 21.93 -1.43 -1.16
N VAL A 195 21.56 -0.15 -1.01
CA VAL A 195 20.49 0.29 -0.12
C VAL A 195 19.55 1.24 -0.85
N VAL A 196 18.25 1.01 -0.68
CA VAL A 196 17.18 1.87 -1.19
C VAL A 196 16.40 2.42 0.00
N PHE A 197 16.21 3.73 -0.04
CA PHE A 197 15.31 4.49 0.81
C PHE A 197 14.08 4.82 -0.06
N PRO A 198 13.03 3.98 -0.04
CA PRO A 198 11.86 4.09 -0.91
C PRO A 198 10.96 5.25 -0.50
N LEU A 199 10.07 5.64 -1.40
CA LEU A 199 9.06 6.68 -1.21
C LEU A 199 8.29 6.50 0.12
N PRO A 200 8.34 7.49 1.04
CA PRO A 200 7.60 7.47 2.30
C PRO A 200 6.08 7.49 2.11
N PRO A 201 5.29 7.06 3.10
CA PRO A 201 3.85 6.92 2.93
C PRO A 201 3.05 8.22 2.91
N ARG A 202 3.58 9.33 3.46
CA ARG A 202 2.85 10.59 3.66
C ARG A 202 3.43 11.76 2.88
N MET A 203 4.17 11.49 1.81
CA MET A 203 4.76 12.50 0.93
C MET A 203 3.77 13.62 0.60
N ILE A 204 4.30 14.83 0.49
CA ILE A 204 3.54 15.98 0.01
C ILE A 204 3.33 15.76 -1.48
N PHE A 205 2.06 15.77 -1.92
CA PHE A 205 1.68 15.33 -3.28
C PHE A 205 2.06 13.86 -3.57
N GLY A 206 1.74 12.97 -2.62
CA GLY A 206 2.02 11.54 -2.74
C GLY A 206 1.25 10.84 -3.86
N LEU A 207 1.50 9.53 -4.02
CA LEU A 207 0.93 8.71 -5.10
C LEU A 207 -0.28 7.88 -4.67
N PHE A 208 -0.53 7.81 -3.36
CA PHE A 208 -1.67 7.14 -2.75
C PHE A 208 -2.37 8.12 -1.81
N TYR A 209 -1.68 8.46 -0.71
CA TYR A 209 -2.10 9.52 0.20
C TYR A 209 -1.73 10.89 -0.38
N ASN A 210 -2.59 11.89 -0.17
CA ASN A 210 -2.38 13.26 -0.64
C ASN A 210 -2.14 13.39 -2.15
N THR A 211 -2.68 12.46 -2.94
CA THR A 211 -2.57 12.50 -4.40
C THR A 211 -3.35 13.71 -4.92
N PRO A 212 -2.72 14.68 -5.61
CA PRO A 212 -3.43 15.80 -6.19
C PRO A 212 -4.19 15.32 -7.44
N LEU A 213 -5.42 14.82 -7.24
CA LEU A 213 -6.23 14.28 -8.31
C LEU A 213 -6.93 15.40 -9.09
N VAL A 214 -6.40 15.67 -10.27
CA VAL A 214 -7.03 16.58 -11.22
C VAL A 214 -8.42 16.04 -11.60
N PRO A 215 -9.46 16.88 -11.64
CA PRO A 215 -10.80 16.48 -12.08
C PRO A 215 -10.77 15.76 -13.44
N GLY A 216 -11.50 14.65 -13.55
CA GLY A 216 -11.56 13.84 -14.77
C GLY A 216 -10.46 12.76 -14.88
N CYS A 217 -9.36 12.86 -14.13
CA CYS A 217 -8.36 11.79 -14.08
C CYS A 217 -8.95 10.53 -13.43
N ARG A 218 -8.74 9.39 -14.10
CA ARG A 218 -9.18 8.04 -13.71
C ARG A 218 -8.31 6.97 -14.37
N GLN A 219 -8.43 5.71 -13.92
CA GLN A 219 -7.78 4.55 -14.56
C GLN A 219 -6.24 4.66 -14.62
N SER A 220 -5.61 4.96 -13.49
CA SER A 220 -4.15 5.06 -13.40
C SER A 220 -3.47 3.74 -13.77
N GLY A 221 -2.57 3.80 -14.75
CA GLY A 221 -1.75 2.66 -15.16
C GLY A 221 -0.95 2.06 -14.02
N LEU A 222 -0.46 2.90 -13.09
CA LEU A 222 0.30 2.46 -11.91
C LEU A 222 -0.57 1.62 -10.98
N PHE A 223 -1.82 2.03 -10.74
CA PHE A 223 -2.77 1.30 -9.90
C PHE A 223 -3.20 -0.04 -10.51
N HIS A 224 -3.42 -0.08 -11.83
CA HIS A 224 -3.68 -1.35 -12.52
C HIS A 224 -2.46 -2.28 -12.49
N ALA A 225 -1.25 -1.75 -12.70
CA ALA A 225 -0.03 -2.54 -12.66
C ALA A 225 0.24 -3.09 -11.25
N PHE A 226 0.00 -2.29 -10.20
CA PHE A 226 0.08 -2.71 -8.81
C PHE A 226 -0.86 -3.89 -8.52
N GLN A 227 -2.13 -3.82 -8.92
CA GLN A 227 -3.07 -4.93 -8.73
C GLN A 227 -2.57 -6.22 -9.38
N ARG A 228 -2.15 -6.15 -10.66
CA ARG A 228 -1.66 -7.32 -11.39
C ARG A 228 -0.39 -7.89 -10.76
N HIS A 229 0.51 -7.02 -10.31
CA HIS A 229 1.74 -7.40 -9.62
C HIS A 229 1.43 -8.18 -8.35
N VAL A 230 0.51 -7.67 -7.52
CA VAL A 230 0.10 -8.31 -6.27
C VAL A 230 -0.55 -9.67 -6.52
N LEU A 231 -1.55 -9.74 -7.40
CA LEU A 231 -2.24 -11.01 -7.69
C LEU A 231 -1.27 -12.05 -8.24
N HIS A 232 -0.42 -11.66 -9.21
CA HIS A 232 0.58 -12.55 -9.78
C HIS A 232 1.57 -13.08 -8.73
N ARG A 233 2.12 -12.20 -7.88
CA ARG A 233 3.11 -12.58 -6.87
C ARG A 233 2.54 -13.43 -5.74
N LEU A 234 1.24 -13.28 -5.44
CA LEU A 234 0.51 -14.12 -4.49
C LEU A 234 -0.02 -15.42 -5.11
N GLY A 235 0.24 -15.67 -6.41
CA GLY A 235 -0.23 -16.87 -7.10
C GLY A 235 -1.75 -16.91 -7.30
N LEU A 236 -2.40 -15.74 -7.34
CA LEU A 236 -3.84 -15.62 -7.55
C LEU A 236 -4.15 -15.32 -9.02
N PRO A 237 -5.14 -15.99 -9.62
CA PRO A 237 -5.45 -15.81 -11.04
C PRO A 237 -6.05 -14.42 -11.29
N LEU A 238 -5.59 -13.76 -12.34
CA LEU A 238 -6.29 -12.60 -12.88
C LEU A 238 -7.55 -13.08 -13.60
N ARG A 239 -8.73 -12.62 -13.17
CA ARG A 239 -9.99 -12.95 -13.84
C ARG A 239 -9.99 -12.35 -15.25
N ARG A 240 -9.97 -13.23 -16.26
CA ARG A 240 -10.08 -12.88 -17.69
C ARG A 240 -11.35 -13.39 -18.34
N THR A 241 -12.00 -14.37 -17.72
CA THR A 241 -13.25 -14.98 -18.18
C THR A 241 -14.29 -14.91 -17.08
N VAL A 242 -15.56 -14.83 -17.46
CA VAL A 242 -16.69 -14.88 -16.54
C VAL A 242 -17.61 -16.02 -16.97
N ALA A 243 -17.85 -16.98 -16.07
CA ALA A 243 -18.49 -18.25 -16.40
C ALA A 243 -20.01 -18.13 -16.67
N ASP A 244 -20.71 -17.30 -15.90
CA ASP A 244 -22.15 -17.07 -16.02
C ASP A 244 -22.50 -15.58 -15.86
N ASP A 245 -23.79 -15.24 -15.92
CA ASP A 245 -24.27 -13.85 -15.72
C ASP A 245 -24.50 -13.50 -14.24
N THR A 246 -24.06 -14.36 -13.32
CA THR A 246 -24.16 -14.14 -11.88
C THR A 246 -23.08 -13.15 -11.45
N VAL A 247 -23.52 -11.99 -10.97
CA VAL A 247 -22.63 -10.97 -10.43
C VAL A 247 -22.36 -11.28 -8.96
N ARG A 248 -21.08 -11.39 -8.61
CA ARG A 248 -20.64 -11.72 -7.25
C ARG A 248 -20.45 -10.46 -6.42
N VAL A 249 -21.27 -10.32 -5.38
CA VAL A 249 -21.26 -9.19 -4.45
C VAL A 249 -20.64 -9.62 -3.14
N VAL A 250 -19.56 -8.96 -2.73
CA VAL A 250 -18.97 -9.10 -1.41
C VAL A 250 -19.47 -7.97 -0.53
N TRP A 251 -20.19 -8.32 0.53
CA TRP A 251 -20.62 -7.41 1.58
C TRP A 251 -19.63 -7.46 2.74
N ILE A 252 -18.90 -6.36 2.96
CA ILE A 252 -17.98 -6.21 4.09
C ILE A 252 -18.79 -5.93 5.36
N SER A 253 -18.83 -6.92 6.24
CA SER A 253 -19.40 -6.82 7.57
C SER A 253 -18.37 -6.31 8.57
N ARG A 254 -18.74 -5.27 9.33
CA ARG A 254 -17.85 -4.64 10.30
C ARG A 254 -18.00 -5.30 11.68
N GLN A 255 -16.89 -5.76 12.24
CA GLN A 255 -16.81 -6.33 13.60
C GLN A 255 -16.07 -5.38 14.56
N SER A 256 -16.42 -4.09 14.53
CA SER A 256 -15.85 -3.05 15.39
C SER A 256 -16.90 -2.44 16.31
N ARG A 257 -16.50 -1.59 17.28
CA ARG A 257 -17.43 -0.90 18.19
C ARG A 257 -18.44 0.01 17.47
N HIS A 258 -17.98 0.71 16.42
CA HIS A 258 -18.75 1.70 15.68
C HIS A 258 -18.86 1.33 14.18
N ARG A 259 -19.60 2.12 13.42
CA ARG A 259 -19.89 2.01 11.98
C ARG A 259 -20.34 0.62 11.53
N ARG A 260 -21.09 -0.08 12.38
CA ARG A 260 -21.76 -1.34 12.04
C ARG A 260 -23.10 -1.05 11.39
N VAL A 261 -23.53 -1.92 10.48
CA VAL A 261 -24.90 -1.92 9.95
C VAL A 261 -25.75 -2.84 10.83
N LEU A 262 -26.68 -2.27 11.59
CA LEU A 262 -27.44 -2.99 12.61
C LEU A 262 -28.46 -3.97 12.01
N ASN A 263 -29.06 -3.61 10.87
CA ASN A 263 -30.06 -4.42 10.17
C ASN A 263 -29.48 -5.23 8.99
N GLU A 264 -28.17 -5.50 9.00
CA GLU A 264 -27.44 -6.20 7.93
C GLU A 264 -28.10 -7.54 7.51
N ALA A 265 -28.60 -8.31 8.48
CA ALA A 265 -29.25 -9.60 8.21
C ALA A 265 -30.51 -9.45 7.31
N ARG A 266 -31.29 -8.38 7.50
CA ARG A 266 -32.48 -8.09 6.68
C ARG A 266 -32.09 -7.71 5.25
N ILE A 267 -31.04 -6.91 5.11
CA ILE A 267 -30.51 -6.47 3.81
C ILE A 267 -29.97 -7.68 3.04
N LEU A 268 -29.10 -8.50 3.65
CA LEU A 268 -28.55 -9.69 3.01
C LEU A 268 -29.63 -10.70 2.60
N LYS A 269 -30.69 -10.85 3.41
CA LYS A 269 -31.84 -11.67 3.05
C LYS A 269 -32.59 -11.14 1.83
N ALA A 270 -32.71 -9.81 1.68
CA ALA A 270 -33.35 -9.19 0.51
C ALA A 270 -32.48 -9.30 -0.75
N LEU A 271 -31.15 -9.12 -0.62
CA LEU A 271 -30.20 -9.21 -1.72
C LEU A 271 -30.09 -10.64 -2.27
N ARG A 272 -30.07 -11.67 -1.41
CA ARG A 272 -30.01 -13.08 -1.84
C ARG A 272 -31.23 -13.56 -2.62
N LYS A 273 -32.32 -12.79 -2.63
CA LYS A 273 -33.52 -13.08 -3.45
C LYS A 273 -33.41 -12.52 -4.87
N GLN A 274 -32.39 -11.69 -5.16
CA GLN A 274 -32.25 -11.07 -6.46
C GLN A 274 -31.64 -12.06 -7.46
N GLN A 275 -32.27 -12.19 -8.62
CA GLN A 275 -31.83 -13.12 -9.66
C GLN A 275 -30.50 -12.69 -10.28
N GLY A 276 -29.59 -13.66 -10.48
CA GLY A 276 -28.28 -13.41 -11.08
C GLY A 276 -27.35 -12.59 -10.18
N VAL A 277 -27.59 -12.59 -8.86
CA VAL A 277 -26.75 -11.95 -7.86
C VAL A 277 -26.39 -12.97 -6.78
N GLU A 278 -25.10 -13.20 -6.59
CA GLU A 278 -24.57 -14.01 -5.49
C GLU A 278 -24.00 -13.08 -4.42
N VAL A 279 -24.45 -13.21 -3.17
CA VAL A 279 -23.99 -12.34 -2.07
C VAL A 279 -23.24 -13.11 -1.00
N VAL A 280 -21.97 -12.78 -0.85
CA VAL A 280 -21.09 -13.28 0.20
C VAL A 280 -20.91 -12.21 1.27
N LYS A 281 -21.23 -12.56 2.52
CA LYS A 281 -20.89 -11.73 3.68
C LYS A 281 -19.46 -12.05 4.09
N ALA A 282 -18.60 -11.04 4.13
CA ALA A 282 -17.20 -11.16 4.53
C ALA A 282 -16.91 -10.37 5.80
N ALA A 283 -16.16 -10.95 6.74
CA ALA A 283 -15.59 -10.23 7.87
C ALA A 283 -14.06 -10.33 7.78
N PHE A 284 -13.42 -9.20 7.47
CA PHE A 284 -11.97 -9.11 7.35
C PHE A 284 -11.34 -8.81 8.71
N THR A 285 -11.24 -9.84 9.54
CA THR A 285 -10.59 -9.78 10.87
C THR A 285 -9.27 -10.54 10.87
N HIS A 286 -8.56 -10.54 12.00
CA HIS A 286 -7.34 -11.33 12.19
C HIS A 286 -7.54 -12.84 12.01
N ALA A 287 -8.80 -13.33 12.08
CA ALA A 287 -9.11 -14.74 11.86
C ALA A 287 -9.15 -15.13 10.38
N THR A 288 -9.29 -14.17 9.46
CA THR A 288 -9.33 -14.42 8.02
C THR A 288 -7.95 -14.13 7.44
N PRO A 289 -7.17 -15.12 6.96
CA PRO A 289 -5.85 -14.88 6.39
C PRO A 289 -5.91 -13.87 5.23
N PHE A 290 -4.96 -12.95 5.16
CA PHE A 290 -5.00 -11.87 4.16
C PHE A 290 -5.08 -12.38 2.72
N VAL A 291 -4.34 -13.43 2.35
CA VAL A 291 -4.39 -14.02 1.00
C VAL A 291 -5.79 -14.53 0.65
N ASP A 292 -6.55 -15.02 1.64
CA ASP A 292 -7.93 -15.45 1.43
C ASP A 292 -8.88 -14.26 1.24
N GLN A 293 -8.62 -13.13 1.94
CA GLN A 293 -9.32 -11.87 1.69
C GLN A 293 -9.08 -11.39 0.25
N VAL A 294 -7.82 -11.42 -0.21
CA VAL A 294 -7.47 -11.06 -1.60
C VAL A 294 -8.15 -12.01 -2.60
N ARG A 295 -8.15 -13.32 -2.34
CA ARG A 295 -8.80 -14.31 -3.21
C ARG A 295 -10.30 -14.07 -3.32
N LEU A 296 -10.97 -13.78 -2.19
CA LEU A 296 -12.40 -13.48 -2.19
C LEU A 296 -12.70 -12.22 -3.02
N VAL A 297 -11.95 -11.14 -2.80
CA VAL A 297 -12.25 -9.85 -3.45
C VAL A 297 -11.87 -9.85 -4.92
N SER A 298 -10.70 -10.38 -5.29
CA SER A 298 -10.32 -10.56 -6.70
C SER A 298 -11.26 -11.53 -7.43
N GLY A 299 -11.92 -12.42 -6.69
CA GLY A 299 -12.97 -13.33 -7.13
C GLY A 299 -14.36 -12.72 -7.31
N SER A 300 -14.58 -11.48 -6.83
CA SER A 300 -15.87 -10.79 -6.84
C SER A 300 -15.96 -9.68 -7.91
N ASP A 301 -17.15 -9.11 -8.08
CA ASP A 301 -17.44 -8.06 -9.05
C ASP A 301 -17.90 -6.75 -8.39
N VAL A 302 -18.60 -6.84 -7.26
CA VAL A 302 -19.06 -5.68 -6.49
C VAL A 302 -18.58 -5.79 -5.05
N LEU A 303 -17.95 -4.75 -4.53
CA LEU A 303 -17.58 -4.63 -3.13
C LEU A 303 -18.50 -3.60 -2.45
N VAL A 304 -19.20 -4.03 -1.41
CA VAL A 304 -20.14 -3.20 -0.65
C VAL A 304 -19.65 -3.09 0.77
N GLY A 305 -19.58 -1.88 1.32
CA GLY A 305 -19.15 -1.70 2.70
C GLY A 305 -19.39 -0.27 3.19
N LEU A 306 -19.46 -0.11 4.50
CA LEU A 306 -19.53 1.21 5.11
C LEU A 306 -18.13 1.83 5.20
N HIS A 307 -18.04 3.17 5.26
CA HIS A 307 -16.77 3.89 5.25
C HIS A 307 -15.75 3.32 6.26
N GLY A 308 -14.60 2.91 5.75
CA GLY A 308 -13.50 2.39 6.55
C GLY A 308 -12.53 1.51 5.78
N ALA A 309 -11.40 1.20 6.43
CA ALA A 309 -10.21 0.61 5.79
C ALA A 309 -10.48 -0.70 5.01
N GLY A 310 -11.55 -1.42 5.32
CA GLY A 310 -11.99 -2.59 4.55
C GLY A 310 -12.26 -2.28 3.07
N LEU A 311 -12.72 -1.07 2.73
CA LEU A 311 -12.96 -0.68 1.34
C LEU A 311 -11.68 -0.60 0.50
N THR A 312 -10.50 -0.49 1.12
CA THR A 312 -9.20 -0.53 0.43
C THR A 312 -8.99 -1.83 -0.36
N HIS A 313 -9.72 -2.90 -0.03
CA HIS A 313 -9.75 -4.13 -0.82
C HIS A 313 -10.19 -3.90 -2.28
N MET A 314 -10.88 -2.79 -2.58
CA MET A 314 -11.24 -2.41 -3.96
C MET A 314 -10.03 -2.41 -4.91
N LEU A 315 -8.83 -2.14 -4.39
CA LEU A 315 -7.59 -2.19 -5.18
C LEU A 315 -7.38 -3.53 -5.87
N LEU A 316 -7.98 -4.60 -5.35
CA LEU A 316 -7.80 -5.98 -5.79
C LEU A 316 -8.97 -6.48 -6.65
N LEU A 317 -10.03 -5.70 -6.82
CA LEU A 317 -11.15 -6.01 -7.70
C LEU A 317 -10.67 -6.17 -9.17
N PRO A 318 -11.41 -6.93 -9.99
CA PRO A 318 -11.19 -6.93 -11.44
C PRO A 318 -11.43 -5.53 -12.03
N ASP A 319 -10.89 -5.30 -13.22
CA ASP A 319 -10.94 -3.97 -13.86
C ASP A 319 -12.36 -3.50 -14.27
N TRP A 320 -13.37 -4.37 -14.18
CA TRP A 320 -14.78 -4.04 -14.37
C TRP A 320 -15.55 -3.87 -13.06
N GLY A 321 -14.87 -3.99 -11.92
CA GLY A 321 -15.51 -4.04 -10.62
C GLY A 321 -16.19 -2.72 -10.24
N ALA A 322 -17.15 -2.81 -9.33
CA ALA A 322 -17.85 -1.68 -8.75
C ALA A 322 -17.70 -1.65 -7.22
N VAL A 323 -17.71 -0.46 -6.65
CA VAL A 323 -17.68 -0.22 -5.20
C VAL A 323 -18.93 0.54 -4.80
N PHE A 324 -19.63 0.04 -3.79
CA PHE A 324 -20.68 0.78 -3.10
C PHE A 324 -20.25 1.10 -1.68
N GLU A 325 -19.92 2.37 -1.44
CA GLU A 325 -19.74 2.91 -0.10
C GLU A 325 -21.12 3.23 0.50
N LEU A 326 -21.56 2.40 1.46
CA LEU A 326 -22.91 2.50 2.05
C LEU A 326 -23.20 3.85 2.68
N TYR A 327 -22.18 4.49 3.25
CA TYR A 327 -22.22 5.84 3.78
C TYR A 327 -20.79 6.30 4.00
N HIS A 328 -20.45 7.50 3.52
CA HIS A 328 -19.11 8.05 3.55
C HIS A 328 -18.74 8.74 4.88
N CYS A 329 -19.65 8.82 5.85
CA CYS A 329 -19.42 9.46 7.15
C CYS A 329 -18.78 10.87 7.02
N GLU A 330 -19.31 11.68 6.11
CA GLU A 330 -18.85 13.05 5.80
C GLU A 330 -17.43 13.14 5.21
N ASP A 331 -16.91 12.02 4.67
CA ASP A 331 -15.58 11.95 4.06
C ASP A 331 -15.66 11.36 2.63
N PRO A 332 -16.26 12.11 1.68
CA PRO A 332 -16.67 11.58 0.37
C PRO A 332 -15.51 11.31 -0.58
N ASP A 333 -14.38 12.01 -0.42
CA ASP A 333 -13.29 11.95 -1.38
C ASP A 333 -12.38 10.74 -1.16
N CYS A 334 -12.20 10.31 0.10
CA CYS A 334 -11.22 9.29 0.49
C CYS A 334 -11.26 8.00 -0.35
N TYR A 335 -12.43 7.36 -0.46
CA TYR A 335 -12.57 6.11 -1.21
C TYR A 335 -13.03 6.32 -2.66
N SER A 336 -13.72 7.42 -2.96
CA SER A 336 -14.12 7.74 -4.33
C SER A 336 -12.90 8.05 -5.21
N ASP A 337 -11.90 8.73 -4.68
CA ASP A 337 -10.64 8.98 -5.36
C ASP A 337 -9.82 7.70 -5.58
N LEU A 338 -9.81 6.79 -4.61
CA LEU A 338 -9.16 5.49 -4.77
C LEU A 338 -9.84 4.64 -5.86
N ALA A 339 -11.18 4.66 -5.89
CA ALA A 339 -11.96 3.99 -6.92
C ALA A 339 -11.70 4.61 -8.30
N ARG A 340 -11.64 5.96 -8.41
CA ARG A 340 -11.27 6.68 -9.64
C ARG A 340 -9.88 6.30 -10.13
N LEU A 341 -8.88 6.31 -9.24
CA LEU A 341 -7.51 5.90 -9.53
C LEU A 341 -7.44 4.47 -10.05
N ARG A 342 -8.21 3.55 -9.45
CA ARG A 342 -8.33 2.17 -9.95
C ARG A 342 -9.18 2.01 -11.19
N GLY A 343 -9.98 3.01 -11.56
CA GLY A 343 -10.89 2.94 -12.69
C GLY A 343 -12.16 2.14 -12.44
N LEU A 344 -12.58 2.02 -11.18
CA LEU A 344 -13.76 1.27 -10.77
C LEU A 344 -15.00 2.17 -10.81
N SER A 345 -16.16 1.57 -11.04
CA SER A 345 -17.42 2.27 -10.82
C SER A 345 -17.61 2.52 -9.32
N TYR A 346 -18.07 3.71 -8.96
CA TYR A 346 -18.27 4.12 -7.58
C TYR A 346 -19.70 4.59 -7.37
N THR A 347 -20.34 4.06 -6.33
CA THR A 347 -21.65 4.48 -5.86
C THR A 347 -21.57 4.78 -4.37
N THR A 348 -22.27 5.83 -3.95
CA THR A 348 -22.45 6.18 -2.54
C THR A 348 -23.94 6.38 -2.27
N TRP A 349 -24.29 6.55 -1.00
CA TRP A 349 -25.66 6.78 -0.59
C TRP A 349 -26.22 8.09 -1.15
N GLU A 350 -27.46 8.06 -1.66
CA GLU A 350 -28.10 9.21 -2.33
C GLU A 350 -29.11 9.94 -1.44
N LYS A 351 -29.71 9.26 -0.46
CA LYS A 351 -30.87 9.74 0.33
C LYS A 351 -30.58 9.76 1.84
N PRO A 352 -29.98 10.84 2.39
CA PRO A 352 -29.53 10.88 3.78
C PRO A 352 -30.62 10.51 4.80
N GLU A 353 -31.88 10.86 4.53
CA GLU A 353 -33.04 10.57 5.36
C GLU A 353 -33.34 9.07 5.55
N LEU A 354 -32.77 8.22 4.70
CA LEU A 354 -32.89 6.75 4.76
C LEU A 354 -31.74 6.08 5.52
N ILE A 355 -30.90 6.86 6.20
CA ILE A 355 -29.89 6.40 7.14
C ILE A 355 -30.30 6.86 8.54
N THR A 356 -30.34 5.92 9.49
CA THR A 356 -30.62 6.24 10.89
C THR A 356 -29.43 5.88 11.77
N PRO A 357 -28.73 6.87 12.37
CA PRO A 357 -27.68 6.60 13.34
C PRO A 357 -28.28 6.04 14.65
N GLN A 358 -27.54 5.15 15.31
CA GLN A 358 -27.93 4.56 16.59
C GLN A 358 -27.94 5.59 17.72
N ASN A 359 -27.00 6.52 17.67
CA ASN A 359 -26.79 7.63 18.60
C ASN A 359 -25.97 8.73 17.91
N GLN A 360 -25.72 9.84 18.60
CA GLN A 360 -24.95 10.97 18.07
C GLN A 360 -23.44 10.67 17.87
N GLY A 361 -22.94 9.55 18.40
CA GLY A 361 -21.56 9.10 18.27
C GLY A 361 -20.57 9.92 19.11
N GLU A 362 -20.21 9.47 20.31
CA GLU A 362 -19.32 10.24 21.19
C GLU A 362 -17.83 9.97 20.91
N HIS A 363 -17.09 11.01 20.53
CA HIS A 363 -15.63 11.03 20.51
C HIS A 363 -15.08 11.87 21.67
N PRO A 364 -14.06 11.41 22.42
CA PRO A 364 -13.52 12.13 23.58
C PRO A 364 -13.08 13.58 23.29
N GLU A 365 -12.62 13.86 22.07
CA GLU A 365 -12.09 15.17 21.67
C GLU A 365 -12.97 15.92 20.65
N LEU A 366 -13.79 15.21 19.88
CA LEU A 366 -14.52 15.78 18.74
C LEU A 366 -16.03 15.89 19.01
N GLY A 367 -16.52 15.39 20.15
CA GLY A 367 -17.95 15.36 20.44
C GLY A 367 -18.70 14.40 19.53
N ALA A 368 -19.93 14.77 19.14
CA ALA A 368 -20.78 14.01 18.22
C ALA A 368 -20.10 13.87 16.85
N HIS A 369 -19.85 12.65 16.39
CA HIS A 369 -19.22 12.40 15.10
C HIS A 369 -19.72 11.09 14.47
N GLU A 370 -20.13 11.17 13.21
CA GLU A 370 -20.60 10.06 12.37
C GLU A 370 -19.68 8.82 12.38
N LYS A 371 -18.37 9.02 12.54
CA LYS A 371 -17.44 7.89 12.63
C LYS A 371 -17.61 7.07 13.92
N PHE A 372 -18.30 7.57 14.95
CA PHE A 372 -18.43 6.94 16.27
C PHE A 372 -19.86 6.47 16.59
N THR A 373 -20.70 6.27 15.58
CA THR A 373 -22.05 5.67 15.72
C THR A 373 -22.22 4.42 14.85
N ASN A 374 -23.29 3.67 15.06
CA ASN A 374 -23.71 2.55 14.20
C ASN A 374 -24.95 2.97 13.41
N TYR A 375 -25.28 2.27 12.32
CA TYR A 375 -26.31 2.71 11.39
C TYR A 375 -27.34 1.62 11.11
N THR A 376 -28.60 2.05 10.98
CA THR A 376 -29.67 1.29 10.32
C THR A 376 -29.89 1.90 8.95
N LEU A 377 -29.94 1.08 7.90
CA LEU A 377 -30.10 1.54 6.52
C LEU A 377 -31.45 1.10 5.97
N ASP A 378 -32.10 1.91 5.12
CA ASP A 378 -33.29 1.44 4.42
C ASP A 378 -32.97 0.24 3.52
N VAL A 379 -33.80 -0.80 3.62
CA VAL A 379 -33.54 -2.08 2.93
C VAL A 379 -33.80 -1.95 1.43
N ALA A 380 -34.86 -1.24 1.03
CA ALA A 380 -35.22 -1.12 -0.38
C ALA A 380 -34.20 -0.26 -1.13
N GLU A 381 -33.77 0.84 -0.52
CA GLU A 381 -32.75 1.72 -1.07
C GLU A 381 -31.38 1.02 -1.15
N THR A 382 -30.99 0.28 -0.10
CA THR A 382 -29.73 -0.49 -0.14
C THR A 382 -29.75 -1.50 -1.30
N VAL A 383 -30.86 -2.23 -1.48
CA VAL A 383 -31.01 -3.19 -2.59
C VAL A 383 -30.96 -2.47 -3.94
N ARG A 384 -31.64 -1.32 -4.08
CA ARG A 384 -31.63 -0.52 -5.32
C ARG A 384 -30.22 -0.10 -5.71
N LEU A 385 -29.42 0.41 -4.76
CA LEU A 385 -28.05 0.88 -5.01
C LEU A 385 -27.07 -0.28 -5.29
N VAL A 386 -27.25 -1.44 -4.64
CA VAL A 386 -26.49 -2.65 -5.01
C VAL A 386 -26.84 -3.10 -6.43
N LEU A 387 -28.13 -3.12 -6.80
CA LEU A 387 -28.54 -3.48 -8.16
C LEU A 387 -28.08 -2.47 -9.21
N HIS A 388 -27.97 -1.19 -8.85
CA HIS A 388 -27.33 -0.17 -9.69
C HIS A 388 -25.86 -0.53 -9.95
N SER A 389 -25.10 -0.89 -8.92
CA SER A 389 -23.70 -1.34 -9.06
C SER A 389 -23.58 -2.61 -9.90
N VAL A 390 -24.50 -3.56 -9.73
CA VAL A 390 -24.59 -4.78 -10.57
C VAL A 390 -24.85 -4.44 -12.04
N ALA A 391 -25.73 -3.47 -12.32
CA ALA A 391 -25.98 -3.01 -13.68
C ALA A 391 -24.75 -2.35 -14.31
N GLN A 392 -23.98 -1.57 -13.55
CA GLN A 392 -22.71 -0.98 -14.01
C GLN A 392 -21.70 -2.07 -14.40
N VAL A 393 -21.55 -3.12 -13.59
CA VAL A 393 -20.68 -4.28 -13.90
C VAL A 393 -21.11 -4.94 -15.21
N ARG A 394 -22.41 -5.27 -15.37
CA ARG A 394 -22.94 -5.93 -16.58
C ARG A 394 -22.81 -5.05 -17.83
N ALA A 395 -22.87 -3.74 -17.66
CA ALA A 395 -22.67 -2.78 -18.76
C ALA A 395 -21.20 -2.59 -19.13
N HIS A 396 -20.26 -2.97 -18.25
CA HIS A 396 -18.84 -2.69 -18.45
C HIS A 396 -18.27 -3.47 -19.65
N PRO A 397 -17.58 -2.81 -20.60
CA PRO A 397 -17.05 -3.46 -21.80
C PRO A 397 -16.16 -4.67 -21.50
N ARG A 398 -15.24 -4.55 -20.51
CA ARG A 398 -14.36 -5.66 -20.12
C ARG A 398 -15.10 -6.86 -19.53
N TYR A 399 -16.22 -6.64 -18.83
CA TYR A 399 -17.05 -7.74 -18.31
C TYR A 399 -17.70 -8.49 -19.47
N ARG A 400 -18.29 -7.76 -20.42
CA ARG A 400 -18.92 -8.35 -21.62
C ARG A 400 -17.91 -9.12 -22.47
N SER A 401 -16.72 -8.56 -22.69
CA SER A 401 -15.65 -9.26 -23.41
C SER A 401 -15.19 -10.52 -22.66
N ALA A 402 -15.09 -10.48 -21.33
CA ALA A 402 -14.74 -11.65 -20.52
C ALA A 402 -15.83 -12.74 -20.55
N ARG A 403 -17.11 -12.37 -20.68
CA ARG A 403 -18.22 -13.31 -20.93
C ARG A 403 -18.12 -13.96 -22.31
N GLN A 404 -17.98 -13.16 -23.35
CA GLN A 404 -17.83 -13.64 -24.73
C GLN A 404 -16.61 -14.57 -24.88
N ALA A 405 -15.49 -14.24 -24.23
CA ALA A 405 -14.31 -15.09 -24.21
C ALA A 405 -14.58 -16.45 -23.55
N HIS A 406 -15.38 -16.49 -22.47
CA HIS A 406 -15.78 -17.75 -21.85
C HIS A 406 -16.67 -18.59 -22.77
N GLU A 407 -17.68 -17.97 -23.38
CA GLU A 407 -18.59 -18.65 -24.32
C GLU A 407 -17.84 -19.24 -25.52
N ALA A 408 -16.83 -18.53 -26.04
CA ALA A 408 -15.99 -19.03 -27.12
C ALA A 408 -15.17 -20.27 -26.72
N LEU A 409 -14.68 -20.34 -25.48
CA LEU A 409 -13.94 -21.50 -24.96
C LEU A 409 -14.83 -22.74 -24.76
N GLN A 410 -16.13 -22.55 -24.60
CA GLN A 410 -17.10 -23.64 -24.43
C GLN A 410 -17.67 -24.15 -25.76
N ARG A 411 -17.37 -23.50 -26.89
CA ARG A 411 -17.80 -24.01 -28.20
C ARG A 411 -16.95 -25.24 -28.55
N PRO A 412 -17.56 -26.38 -28.90
CA PRO A 412 -16.80 -27.52 -29.39
C PRO A 412 -16.00 -27.10 -30.62
N ALA A 413 -14.76 -27.60 -30.75
CA ALA A 413 -13.99 -27.46 -31.97
C ALA A 413 -14.89 -27.94 -33.12
N ARG A 414 -15.15 -27.07 -34.10
CA ARG A 414 -15.86 -27.51 -35.30
C ARG A 414 -15.00 -28.61 -35.89
N ASP A 415 -15.56 -29.82 -35.98
CA ASP A 415 -15.01 -30.87 -36.84
C ASP A 415 -14.85 -30.25 -38.23
N GLU A 416 -13.60 -30.03 -38.63
CA GLU A 416 -13.25 -29.71 -40.01
C GLU A 416 -13.54 -30.97 -40.83
N LEU A 417 -14.72 -30.99 -41.46
CA LEU A 417 -15.13 -31.95 -42.48
C LEU A 417 -14.68 -31.48 -43.86
#